data_AF-A0A9N8HQN0-F1
#
_entry.id   AF-A0A9N8HQN0-F1
#
_cell.length_a   1.000
_cell.length_b   1.000
_cell.length_c   1.000
_cell.angle_alpha   90.00
_cell.angle_beta   90.00
_cell.angle_gamma   90.00
#
_symmetry.space_group_name_H-M   'P 1'
#
loop_
_entity.id
_entity.type
_entity.pdbx_description
1 polymer ?
#
loop_
_entity_poly.entity_id
_entity_poly.type
_entity_poly.pdbx_seq_one_letter_code
_entity_poly.pdbx_strand_id
1 'polypeptide(L)'
;MNSHDARYRRTASFLVLLATSSLCTENVTAFGIVAPNGKSATTKSKSALEISTAIPHPLAQPVDGLSLADRLFRGDLAVLPDSSQEEASRQQQPKKKKKIRAVAPLVLDEEEVLRRKLEWAGRYTSVEALRETFGGNQNKLWGDLQASTARRLYKTLLPSALLELSQLGVGQLQPQDLAPLAYQARVAAKLYARERCTVPARLAATLFDGFRQWLKYGKFQAHGMTYDQVWQKYAEKICHETEQHPKDAEQDVCLKILERSCVSNSGVDALVLKKDDDNNEADTDDDDEQRQQRLLERIHAQLEQDMYQLLLPHNVVVPSNNKNTTSPKKHPWSRRNHVLMVRLLARQRRLEARRQQQEAKNHTNVLQP
;
A
#
# COMPACT_ATOMS: atom_id res chain seq x y z
N MET A 1 1.93 45.91 0.40
CA MET A 1 3.07 44.99 0.59
C MET A 1 2.80 44.16 1.84
N ASN A 2 2.82 42.82 1.92
CA ASN A 2 2.94 41.74 0.95
C ASN A 2 2.27 40.46 1.57
N SER A 3 0.98 40.22 1.31
CA SER A 3 0.35 38.90 1.60
C SER A 3 0.95 37.79 0.71
N HIS A 4 1.56 38.16 -0.42
CA HIS A 4 2.30 37.25 -1.29
C HIS A 4 3.66 36.79 -0.72
N ASP A 5 4.31 37.56 0.17
CA ASP A 5 5.63 37.18 0.73
C ASP A 5 5.52 36.09 1.82
N ALA A 6 4.44 36.13 2.61
CA ALA A 6 4.23 35.18 3.69
C ALA A 6 4.08 33.73 3.17
N ARG A 7 3.46 33.57 2.00
CA ARG A 7 3.33 32.27 1.32
C ARG A 7 4.69 31.74 0.82
N TYR A 8 5.56 32.62 0.32
CA TYR A 8 6.86 32.24 -0.24
C TYR A 8 7.87 31.78 0.83
N ARG A 9 7.89 32.44 1.99
CA ARG A 9 8.79 32.07 3.11
C ARG A 9 8.46 30.68 3.68
N ARG A 10 7.18 30.29 3.75
CA ARG A 10 6.77 28.96 4.24
C ARG A 10 7.14 27.83 3.25
N THR A 11 7.10 28.08 1.94
CA THR A 11 7.50 27.09 0.93
C THR A 11 9.02 26.86 0.86
N ALA A 12 9.83 27.89 1.13
CA ALA A 12 11.29 27.77 1.12
C ALA A 12 11.81 26.91 2.29
N SER A 13 11.23 27.05 3.49
CA SER A 13 11.58 26.20 4.65
C SER A 13 11.21 24.73 4.43
N PHE A 14 10.20 24.43 3.61
CA PHE A 14 9.80 23.06 3.27
C PHE A 14 10.83 22.35 2.36
N LEU A 15 11.43 23.08 1.41
CA LEU A 15 12.50 22.55 0.55
C LEU A 15 13.77 22.21 1.35
N VAL A 16 14.11 23.04 2.35
CA VAL A 16 15.28 22.79 3.23
C VAL A 16 15.03 21.60 4.16
N LEU A 17 13.83 21.45 4.72
CA LEU A 17 13.46 20.32 5.59
C LEU A 17 13.41 18.98 4.85
N LEU A 18 13.01 18.96 3.57
CA LEU A 18 13.05 17.74 2.74
C LEU A 18 14.48 17.27 2.44
N ALA A 19 15.44 18.20 2.34
CA ALA A 19 16.85 17.87 2.14
C ALA A 19 17.52 17.33 3.41
N THR A 20 17.13 17.80 4.60
CA THR A 20 17.78 17.41 5.86
C THR A 20 17.17 16.18 6.52
N SER A 21 15.87 15.93 6.38
CA SER A 21 15.21 14.75 6.97
C SER A 21 15.55 13.43 6.26
N SER A 22 16.05 13.48 5.02
CA SER A 22 16.47 12.28 4.27
C SER A 22 17.83 11.72 4.68
N LEU A 23 18.60 12.41 5.53
CA LEU A 23 19.87 11.92 6.06
C LEU A 23 19.71 11.11 7.36
N CYS A 24 18.52 11.04 7.96
CA CYS A 24 18.35 10.49 9.32
C CYS A 24 17.45 9.25 9.43
N THR A 25 16.91 8.69 8.34
CA THR A 25 16.07 7.50 8.43
C THR A 25 16.40 6.46 7.37
N GLU A 26 17.55 5.81 7.51
CA GLU A 26 17.71 4.41 7.15
C GLU A 26 18.85 3.85 8.01
N ASN A 27 18.51 2.89 8.89
CA ASN A 27 19.48 1.99 9.50
C ASN A 27 20.20 1.28 8.35
N VAL A 28 21.39 1.77 8.04
CA VAL A 28 22.34 1.14 7.13
C VAL A 28 22.89 -0.09 7.86
N THR A 29 22.31 -1.25 7.60
CA THR A 29 23.11 -2.49 7.66
C THR A 29 24.13 -2.36 6.53
N ALA A 30 25.37 -2.10 6.94
CA ALA A 30 26.51 -1.88 6.09
C ALA A 30 26.72 -3.08 5.13
N PHE A 31 26.44 -2.86 3.85
CA PHE A 31 27.02 -3.67 2.78
C PHE A 31 28.18 -2.88 2.19
N GLY A 32 29.40 -3.36 2.46
CA GLY A 32 30.62 -2.87 1.86
C GLY A 32 30.58 -3.10 0.35
N ILE A 33 30.53 -2.02 -0.41
CA ILE A 33 30.70 -2.07 -1.86
C ILE A 33 32.20 -2.13 -2.15
N VAL A 34 32.70 -3.33 -2.44
CA VAL A 34 33.97 -3.52 -3.12
C VAL A 34 33.75 -3.18 -4.60
N ALA A 35 34.44 -2.16 -5.09
CA ALA A 35 34.41 -1.77 -6.50
C ALA A 35 35.18 -2.79 -7.36
N PRO A 36 34.62 -3.29 -8.48
CA PRO A 36 35.39 -4.06 -9.44
C PRO A 36 36.14 -3.12 -10.40
N ASN A 37 37.46 -3.08 -10.25
CA ASN A 37 38.36 -2.58 -11.30
C ASN A 37 38.47 -3.64 -12.41
N GLY A 38 37.76 -3.44 -13.52
CA GLY A 38 37.92 -4.23 -14.74
C GLY A 38 38.61 -3.40 -15.82
N LYS A 39 39.94 -3.56 -15.96
CA LYS A 39 40.69 -3.14 -17.16
C LYS A 39 40.88 -4.32 -18.10
N SER A 40 40.76 -3.98 -19.38
CA SER A 40 40.89 -4.76 -20.61
C SER A 40 42.02 -5.78 -20.66
N ALA A 41 41.70 -6.91 -21.29
CA ALA A 41 42.59 -8.02 -21.62
C ALA A 41 43.60 -7.69 -22.72
N THR A 42 44.85 -8.14 -22.55
CA THR A 42 45.74 -8.60 -23.63
C THR A 42 46.81 -9.58 -23.11
N THR A 43 46.92 -10.70 -23.83
CA THR A 43 48.13 -11.53 -24.14
C THR A 43 48.84 -12.40 -23.09
N LYS A 44 48.77 -13.72 -23.35
CA LYS A 44 49.78 -14.81 -23.24
C LYS A 44 51.02 -14.60 -22.34
N SER A 45 51.24 -15.53 -21.40
CA SER A 45 52.30 -16.58 -21.46
C SER A 45 52.51 -17.27 -20.10
N LYS A 46 52.97 -18.53 -20.19
CA LYS A 46 53.38 -19.47 -19.14
C LYS A 46 54.39 -18.88 -18.13
N SER A 47 54.25 -19.25 -16.85
CA SER A 47 55.28 -19.94 -16.06
C SER A 47 54.86 -20.11 -14.60
N ALA A 48 55.21 -21.26 -14.04
CA ALA A 48 55.09 -21.63 -12.64
C ALA A 48 55.92 -20.72 -11.72
N LEU A 49 55.42 -20.45 -10.52
CA LEU A 49 56.25 -20.34 -9.31
C LEU A 49 55.37 -20.48 -8.06
N GLU A 50 55.78 -21.38 -7.18
CA GLU A 50 55.31 -21.52 -5.80
C GLU A 50 55.66 -20.27 -5.00
N ILE A 51 54.72 -19.72 -4.23
CA ILE A 51 55.03 -18.89 -3.05
C ILE A 51 54.03 -19.21 -1.94
N SER A 52 54.58 -19.87 -0.92
CA SER A 52 54.07 -20.00 0.44
C SER A 52 54.02 -18.65 1.12
N THR A 53 52.89 -18.22 1.70
CA THR A 53 52.88 -17.16 2.73
C THR A 53 51.66 -17.21 3.65
N ALA A 54 51.95 -17.59 4.89
CA ALA A 54 51.43 -17.12 6.17
C ALA A 54 49.93 -16.80 6.36
N ILE A 55 49.32 -17.62 7.21
CA ILE A 55 48.11 -17.32 7.99
C ILE A 55 48.49 -16.42 9.17
N PRO A 56 47.81 -15.29 9.42
CA PRO A 56 47.81 -14.66 10.73
C PRO A 56 46.51 -15.01 11.48
N HIS A 57 46.70 -15.66 12.64
CA HIS A 57 45.77 -15.63 13.75
C HIS A 57 45.50 -14.18 14.20
N PRO A 58 44.31 -13.91 14.75
CA PRO A 58 44.20 -12.97 15.86
C PRO A 58 43.66 -13.66 17.11
N LEU A 59 44.49 -13.60 18.15
CA LEU A 59 44.12 -13.72 19.55
C LEU A 59 43.53 -12.39 20.05
N ALA A 60 42.76 -12.54 21.13
CA ALA A 60 42.49 -11.57 22.19
C ALA A 60 41.29 -10.63 22.02
N GLN A 61 40.39 -10.80 23.00
CA GLN A 61 39.30 -9.93 23.39
C GLN A 61 39.81 -8.55 23.86
N PRO A 62 38.90 -7.58 23.99
CA PRO A 62 38.62 -7.13 25.34
C PRO A 62 37.13 -6.94 25.68
N VAL A 63 36.94 -7.18 26.98
CA VAL A 63 35.91 -6.83 27.96
C VAL A 63 35.10 -5.53 27.80
N ASP A 64 33.93 -5.60 28.46
CA ASP A 64 33.11 -4.56 29.09
C ASP A 64 32.14 -3.70 28.27
N GLY A 65 30.86 -3.76 28.68
CA GLY A 65 29.85 -2.76 28.33
C GLY A 65 28.40 -3.22 28.26
N LEU A 66 27.92 -4.08 29.16
CA LEU A 66 26.47 -4.35 29.28
C LEU A 66 25.74 -3.12 29.83
N SER A 67 25.25 -2.29 28.92
CA SER A 67 24.43 -1.11 29.19
C SER A 67 22.95 -1.47 29.26
N LEU A 68 22.41 -1.40 30.47
CA LEU A 68 21.19 -0.66 30.85
C LEU A 68 19.92 -0.72 29.97
N ALA A 69 19.62 -1.84 29.30
CA ALA A 69 18.40 -1.99 28.50
C ALA A 69 17.47 -3.16 28.90
N ASP A 70 17.74 -3.84 30.03
CA ASP A 70 17.01 -5.05 30.47
C ASP A 70 16.16 -4.86 31.75
N ARG A 71 15.71 -3.63 32.05
CA ARG A 71 14.97 -3.32 33.29
C ARG A 71 13.66 -2.54 33.15
N LEU A 72 12.96 -2.64 32.01
CA LEU A 72 11.67 -1.94 31.83
C LEU A 72 10.48 -2.82 31.40
N PHE A 73 10.47 -4.11 31.76
CA PHE A 73 9.26 -4.95 31.70
C PHE A 73 9.08 -5.80 32.98
N ARG A 74 8.91 -5.12 34.11
CA ARG A 74 8.17 -5.64 35.28
C ARG A 74 7.27 -4.51 35.78
N GLY A 75 6.05 -4.51 35.27
CA GLY A 75 4.98 -3.62 35.70
C GLY A 75 3.81 -4.49 36.15
N ASP A 76 3.57 -4.43 37.45
CA ASP A 76 2.58 -5.15 38.25
C ASP A 76 1.17 -5.26 37.63
N LEU A 77 0.65 -6.50 37.61
CA LEU A 77 -0.76 -6.76 37.39
C LEU A 77 -1.53 -6.41 38.67
N ALA A 78 -2.34 -5.36 38.58
CA ALA A 78 -3.37 -5.04 39.55
C ALA A 78 -4.44 -6.14 39.61
N VAL A 79 -4.80 -6.47 40.84
CA VAL A 79 -5.89 -7.36 41.26
C VAL A 79 -7.24 -6.78 40.79
N LEU A 80 -7.99 -7.56 40.00
CA LEU A 80 -9.39 -7.28 39.69
C LEU A 80 -10.29 -8.01 40.71
N PRO A 81 -11.34 -7.35 41.24
CA PRO A 81 -12.31 -8.00 42.11
C PRO A 81 -13.29 -8.88 41.32
N ASP A 82 -13.46 -10.08 41.88
CA ASP A 82 -14.49 -11.08 41.59
C ASP A 82 -15.89 -10.46 41.68
N SER A 83 -16.67 -10.57 40.59
CA SER A 83 -18.07 -10.17 40.51
C SER A 83 -18.89 -11.36 40.02
N SER A 84 -18.94 -12.38 40.87
CA SER A 84 -19.90 -13.47 40.81
C SER A 84 -21.23 -13.00 41.40
N GLN A 85 -22.35 -13.42 40.79
CA GLN A 85 -23.77 -13.23 41.19
C GLN A 85 -24.55 -12.07 40.57
N GLU A 86 -25.11 -12.29 39.38
CA GLU A 86 -26.49 -11.87 39.05
C GLU A 86 -27.03 -12.59 37.81
N GLU A 87 -27.22 -13.92 37.92
CA GLU A 87 -28.00 -14.71 36.95
C GLU A 87 -29.12 -15.44 37.67
N ALA A 88 -30.30 -14.82 37.77
CA ALA A 88 -31.55 -15.54 37.90
C ALA A 88 -32.70 -14.68 37.35
N SER A 89 -33.51 -15.28 36.46
CA SER A 89 -34.78 -14.75 35.95
C SER A 89 -34.74 -13.96 34.63
N ARG A 90 -34.44 -14.65 33.51
CA ARG A 90 -35.01 -14.27 32.21
C ARG A 90 -35.75 -15.44 31.56
N GLN A 91 -37.09 -15.30 31.60
CA GLN A 91 -38.09 -16.21 31.08
C GLN A 91 -37.87 -16.55 29.59
N GLN A 92 -38.06 -17.84 29.31
CA GLN A 92 -37.93 -18.48 28.01
C GLN A 92 -39.07 -18.05 27.08
N GLN A 93 -38.77 -17.21 26.07
CA GLN A 93 -39.66 -17.06 24.91
C GLN A 93 -39.28 -18.09 23.82
N PRO A 94 -40.28 -18.72 23.16
CA PRO A 94 -40.04 -19.70 22.10
C PRO A 94 -39.41 -19.02 20.87
N LYS A 95 -38.10 -19.22 20.71
CA LYS A 95 -37.31 -18.75 19.57
C LYS A 95 -37.80 -19.42 18.29
N LYS A 96 -38.64 -18.73 17.52
CA LYS A 96 -39.00 -19.11 16.14
C LYS A 96 -37.71 -19.26 15.33
N LYS A 97 -37.32 -20.50 15.02
CA LYS A 97 -36.16 -20.84 14.19
C LYS A 97 -36.37 -20.27 12.78
N LYS A 98 -35.88 -19.05 12.54
CA LYS A 98 -35.82 -18.47 11.20
C LYS A 98 -34.94 -19.37 10.33
N LYS A 99 -35.57 -20.04 9.37
CA LYS A 99 -34.92 -20.87 8.35
C LYS A 99 -33.99 -19.96 7.54
N ILE A 100 -32.70 -19.94 7.89
CA ILE A 100 -31.68 -19.18 7.15
C ILE A 100 -31.54 -19.88 5.80
N ARG A 101 -32.04 -19.25 4.74
CA ARG A 101 -31.80 -19.71 3.37
C ARG A 101 -30.29 -19.71 3.14
N ALA A 102 -29.73 -20.87 2.84
CA ALA A 102 -28.34 -21.01 2.44
C ALA A 102 -28.16 -20.22 1.13
N VAL A 103 -27.38 -19.14 1.18
CA VAL A 103 -26.98 -18.39 -0.01
C VAL A 103 -25.95 -19.25 -0.74
N ALA A 104 -26.33 -19.72 -1.94
CA ALA A 104 -25.46 -20.48 -2.83
C ALA A 104 -24.14 -19.71 -3.08
N PRO A 105 -23.00 -20.42 -3.20
CA PRO A 105 -21.74 -19.79 -3.56
C PRO A 105 -21.94 -19.08 -4.91
N LEU A 106 -21.68 -17.77 -4.92
CA LEU A 106 -21.75 -16.93 -6.11
C LEU A 106 -20.54 -17.28 -6.98
N VAL A 107 -20.73 -18.21 -7.91
CA VAL A 107 -19.77 -18.41 -9.01
C VAL A 107 -19.96 -17.23 -9.94
N LEU A 108 -19.03 -16.29 -9.89
CA LEU A 108 -18.93 -15.24 -10.89
C LEU A 108 -18.38 -15.86 -12.17
N ASP A 109 -18.99 -15.52 -13.29
CA ASP A 109 -18.49 -15.88 -14.60
C ASP A 109 -17.12 -15.22 -14.83
N GLU A 110 -16.14 -16.00 -15.27
CA GLU A 110 -14.74 -15.56 -15.40
C GLU A 110 -14.62 -14.45 -16.45
N GLU A 111 -15.40 -14.53 -17.53
CA GLU A 111 -15.43 -13.53 -18.61
C GLU A 111 -15.90 -12.16 -18.08
N GLU A 112 -16.93 -12.14 -17.25
CA GLU A 112 -17.44 -10.91 -16.64
C GLU A 112 -16.44 -10.28 -15.67
N VAL A 113 -15.72 -11.10 -14.90
CA VAL A 113 -14.64 -10.62 -14.02
C VAL A 113 -13.52 -9.98 -14.83
N LEU A 114 -13.13 -10.60 -15.94
CA LEU A 114 -12.10 -10.08 -16.83
C LEU A 114 -12.53 -8.77 -17.50
N ARG A 115 -13.78 -8.70 -17.99
CA ARG A 115 -14.35 -7.47 -18.56
C ARG A 115 -14.29 -6.31 -17.57
N ARG A 116 -14.70 -6.54 -16.32
CA ARG A 116 -14.67 -5.52 -15.26
C ARG A 116 -13.25 -5.12 -14.86
N LYS A 117 -12.33 -6.09 -14.80
CA LYS A 117 -10.90 -5.82 -14.57
C LYS A 117 -10.36 -4.87 -15.65
N LEU A 118 -10.67 -5.12 -16.93
CA LEU A 118 -10.27 -4.24 -18.02
C LEU A 118 -10.94 -2.86 -17.94
N GLU A 119 -12.21 -2.79 -17.59
CA GLU A 119 -12.94 -1.53 -17.39
C GLU A 119 -12.30 -0.70 -16.27
N TRP A 120 -12.02 -1.33 -15.13
CA TRP A 120 -11.34 -0.67 -14.02
C TRP A 120 -9.93 -0.24 -14.43
N ALA A 121 -9.18 -1.10 -15.13
CA ALA A 121 -7.86 -0.75 -15.63
C ALA A 121 -7.94 0.52 -16.50
N GLY A 122 -8.88 0.56 -17.45
CA GLY A 122 -9.12 1.70 -18.32
C GLY A 122 -9.38 3.01 -17.55
N ARG A 123 -10.01 2.96 -16.38
CA ARG A 123 -10.30 4.14 -15.54
C ARG A 123 -9.13 4.60 -14.68
N TYR A 124 -8.28 3.66 -14.22
CA TYR A 124 -7.37 3.91 -13.10
C TYR A 124 -5.88 3.73 -13.42
N THR A 125 -5.51 3.13 -14.55
CA THR A 125 -4.09 2.88 -14.89
C THR A 125 -3.44 3.97 -15.73
N SER A 126 -4.20 4.98 -16.17
CA SER A 126 -3.68 6.14 -16.92
C SER A 126 -4.02 7.46 -16.24
N VAL A 127 -3.17 8.47 -16.43
CA VAL A 127 -3.39 9.80 -15.84
C VAL A 127 -4.57 10.50 -16.53
N GLU A 128 -4.71 10.27 -17.83
CA GLU A 128 -5.79 10.78 -18.68
C GLU A 128 -7.15 10.27 -18.17
N ALA A 129 -7.28 8.98 -17.90
CA ALA A 129 -8.51 8.42 -17.35
C ALA A 129 -8.82 8.92 -15.93
N LEU A 130 -7.78 9.15 -15.10
CA LEU A 130 -7.97 9.80 -13.80
C LEU A 130 -8.44 11.25 -13.94
N ARG A 131 -7.96 12.00 -14.94
CA ARG A 131 -8.46 13.35 -15.25
C ARG A 131 -9.90 13.32 -15.73
N GLU A 132 -10.28 12.34 -16.56
CA GLU A 132 -11.66 12.17 -17.01
C GLU A 132 -12.60 11.81 -15.85
N THR A 133 -12.16 10.93 -14.95
CA THR A 133 -12.98 10.42 -13.84
C THR A 133 -13.11 11.43 -12.70
N PHE A 134 -12.01 12.09 -12.30
CA PHE A 134 -11.95 12.95 -11.10
C PHE A 134 -11.76 14.44 -11.41
N GLY A 135 -11.66 14.81 -12.68
CA GLY A 135 -11.35 16.15 -13.14
C GLY A 135 -9.85 16.43 -13.22
N GLY A 136 -9.49 17.42 -14.05
CA GLY A 136 -8.12 17.91 -14.17
C GLY A 136 -7.78 19.02 -13.17
N ASN A 137 -6.55 19.54 -13.28
CA ASN A 137 -6.09 20.68 -12.51
C ASN A 137 -6.86 21.96 -12.88
N GLN A 138 -7.58 22.53 -11.91
CA GLN A 138 -8.37 23.75 -12.13
C GLN A 138 -7.49 24.98 -12.41
N ASN A 139 -6.29 25.02 -11.84
CA ASN A 139 -5.38 26.16 -11.92
C ASN A 139 -4.32 26.01 -13.03
N LYS A 140 -4.56 25.12 -14.01
CA LYS A 140 -3.70 24.83 -15.17
C LYS A 140 -2.25 24.51 -14.81
N LEU A 141 -1.43 25.55 -14.64
CA LEU A 141 0.00 25.43 -14.35
C LEU A 141 0.27 25.35 -12.86
N TRP A 142 -0.43 26.12 -12.03
CA TRP A 142 -0.04 26.32 -10.62
C TRP A 142 -0.34 25.14 -9.70
N GLY A 143 -1.32 24.30 -10.05
CA GLY A 143 -1.85 23.26 -9.15
C GLY A 143 -3.00 23.79 -8.31
N ASP A 144 -3.92 22.91 -7.95
CA ASP A 144 -5.14 23.22 -7.19
C ASP A 144 -5.15 22.59 -5.79
N LEU A 145 -4.17 21.74 -5.48
CA LEU A 145 -4.04 21.05 -4.19
C LEU A 145 -2.75 21.45 -3.47
N GLN A 146 -2.87 21.63 -2.15
CA GLN A 146 -1.72 21.73 -1.25
C GLN A 146 -0.98 20.39 -1.16
N ALA A 147 0.27 20.42 -0.68
CA ALA A 147 1.11 19.22 -0.61
C ALA A 147 0.50 18.11 0.27
N SER A 148 -0.12 18.47 1.40
CA SER A 148 -0.80 17.53 2.29
C SER A 148 -2.05 16.94 1.65
N THR A 149 -2.92 17.76 1.10
CA THR A 149 -4.11 17.31 0.35
C THR A 149 -3.76 16.44 -0.84
N ALA A 150 -2.74 16.81 -1.64
CA ALA A 150 -2.24 15.99 -2.74
C ALA A 150 -1.70 14.65 -2.25
N ARG A 151 -1.07 14.61 -1.06
CA ARG A 151 -0.64 13.35 -0.44
C ARG A 151 -1.82 12.49 0.01
N ARG A 152 -2.87 13.09 0.59
CA ARG A 152 -4.12 12.39 0.93
C ARG A 152 -4.78 11.83 -0.33
N LEU A 153 -4.88 12.63 -1.40
CA LEU A 153 -5.37 12.21 -2.71
C LEU A 153 -4.60 11.00 -3.25
N TYR A 154 -3.26 11.06 -3.23
CA TYR A 154 -2.42 9.94 -3.67
C TYR A 154 -2.72 8.66 -2.88
N LYS A 155 -2.87 8.74 -1.55
CA LYS A 155 -3.20 7.57 -0.71
C LYS A 155 -4.57 7.01 -1.05
N THR A 156 -5.56 7.87 -1.24
CA THR A 156 -6.92 7.49 -1.62
C THR A 156 -6.95 6.75 -2.96
N LEU A 157 -6.11 7.17 -3.92
CA LEU A 157 -6.01 6.56 -5.26
C LEU A 157 -5.18 5.27 -5.32
N LEU A 158 -4.64 4.78 -4.20
CA LEU A 158 -3.88 3.54 -4.22
C LEU A 158 -4.79 2.35 -4.55
N PRO A 159 -4.30 1.34 -5.30
CA PRO A 159 -5.13 0.25 -5.83
C PRO A 159 -5.40 -0.84 -4.78
N SER A 160 -5.77 -0.48 -3.55
CA SER A 160 -6.06 -1.44 -2.45
C SER A 160 -7.14 -2.46 -2.83
N ALA A 161 -8.08 -2.05 -3.69
CA ALA A 161 -9.09 -2.90 -4.29
C ALA A 161 -8.52 -4.15 -4.99
N LEU A 162 -7.38 -4.02 -5.69
CA LEU A 162 -6.76 -5.14 -6.40
C LEU A 162 -6.15 -6.17 -5.43
N LEU A 163 -5.65 -5.71 -4.28
CA LEU A 163 -5.15 -6.58 -3.23
C LEU A 163 -6.30 -7.32 -2.53
N GLU A 164 -7.43 -6.65 -2.31
CA GLU A 164 -8.63 -7.30 -1.77
C GLU A 164 -9.19 -8.34 -2.75
N LEU A 165 -9.20 -8.04 -4.05
CA LEU A 165 -9.58 -8.98 -5.10
C LEU A 165 -8.71 -10.24 -5.09
N SER A 166 -7.38 -10.10 -4.98
CA SER A 166 -6.48 -11.26 -4.92
C SER A 166 -6.72 -12.10 -3.66
N GLN A 167 -6.99 -11.46 -2.53
CA GLN A 167 -7.27 -12.16 -1.26
C GLN A 167 -8.63 -12.87 -1.26
N LEU A 168 -9.59 -12.33 -1.99
CA LEU A 168 -10.93 -12.91 -2.13
C LEU A 168 -10.98 -14.09 -3.09
N GLY A 169 -9.92 -14.38 -3.86
CA GLY A 169 -9.88 -15.54 -4.77
C GLY A 169 -11.06 -15.58 -5.76
N VAL A 170 -11.66 -14.42 -6.06
CA VAL A 170 -12.83 -14.30 -6.93
C VAL A 170 -12.34 -14.52 -8.36
N GLY A 171 -12.76 -15.63 -8.98
CA GLY A 171 -12.53 -15.91 -10.40
C GLY A 171 -11.06 -16.13 -10.77
N GLN A 172 -10.37 -17.07 -10.12
CA GLN A 172 -9.00 -17.54 -10.45
C GLN A 172 -7.99 -16.43 -10.83
N LEU A 173 -8.17 -15.21 -10.31
CA LEU A 173 -7.33 -14.07 -10.67
C LEU A 173 -5.95 -14.27 -10.06
N GLN A 174 -5.02 -14.65 -10.93
CA GLN A 174 -3.63 -14.88 -10.57
C GLN A 174 -2.94 -13.55 -10.19
N PRO A 175 -2.08 -13.52 -9.16
CA PRO A 175 -1.32 -12.32 -8.80
C PRO A 175 -0.50 -11.73 -9.95
N GLN A 176 -0.03 -12.58 -10.87
CA GLN A 176 0.73 -12.24 -12.08
C GLN A 176 -0.01 -11.23 -12.97
N ASP A 177 -1.33 -11.36 -13.02
CA ASP A 177 -2.21 -10.52 -13.80
C ASP A 177 -2.52 -9.19 -13.12
N LEU A 178 -2.54 -9.18 -11.78
CA LEU A 178 -2.92 -8.03 -10.96
C LEU A 178 -1.72 -7.12 -10.64
N ALA A 179 -0.52 -7.68 -10.53
CA ALA A 179 0.67 -6.94 -10.15
C ALA A 179 1.06 -5.84 -11.16
N PRO A 180 1.08 -6.08 -12.50
CA PRO A 180 1.33 -5.02 -13.48
C PRO A 180 0.27 -3.92 -13.43
N LEU A 181 -1.00 -4.30 -13.27
CA LEU A 181 -2.13 -3.35 -13.17
C LEU A 181 -2.02 -2.47 -11.92
N ALA A 182 -1.69 -3.07 -10.77
CA ALA A 182 -1.49 -2.34 -9.52
C ALA A 182 -0.29 -1.37 -9.61
N TYR A 183 0.79 -1.81 -10.25
CA TYR A 183 1.94 -0.94 -10.51
C TYR A 183 1.53 0.26 -11.39
N GLN A 184 0.87 0.03 -12.52
CA GLN A 184 0.43 1.08 -13.43
C GLN A 184 -0.53 2.06 -12.75
N ALA A 185 -1.53 1.54 -12.02
CA ALA A 185 -2.47 2.35 -11.25
C ALA A 185 -1.75 3.22 -10.21
N ARG A 186 -0.77 2.68 -9.48
CA ARG A 186 0.04 3.46 -8.54
C ARG A 186 0.84 4.56 -9.23
N VAL A 187 1.44 4.27 -10.38
CA VAL A 187 2.21 5.26 -11.15
C VAL A 187 1.29 6.38 -11.64
N ALA A 188 0.13 6.03 -12.20
CA ALA A 188 -0.89 6.99 -12.62
C ALA A 188 -1.38 7.84 -11.45
N ALA A 189 -1.72 7.22 -10.31
CA ALA A 189 -2.12 7.92 -9.09
C ALA A 189 -1.05 8.91 -8.60
N LYS A 190 0.23 8.51 -8.62
CA LYS A 190 1.36 9.37 -8.24
C LYS A 190 1.48 10.58 -9.17
N LEU A 191 1.40 10.36 -10.48
CA LEU A 191 1.50 11.41 -11.50
C LEU A 191 0.30 12.36 -11.45
N TYR A 192 -0.90 11.83 -11.31
CA TYR A 192 -2.13 12.60 -11.17
C TYR A 192 -2.11 13.49 -9.92
N ALA A 193 -1.70 12.95 -8.76
CA ALA A 193 -1.55 13.73 -7.55
C ALA A 193 -0.50 14.85 -7.70
N ARG A 194 0.60 14.60 -8.42
CA ARG A 194 1.64 15.61 -8.70
C ARG A 194 1.14 16.72 -9.61
N GLU A 195 0.37 16.39 -10.64
CA GLU A 195 -0.23 17.36 -11.55
C GLU A 195 -1.19 18.31 -10.84
N ARG A 196 -1.88 17.84 -9.80
CA ARG A 196 -2.77 18.66 -8.98
C ARG A 196 -2.06 19.42 -7.86
N CYS A 197 -0.90 18.91 -7.43
CA CYS A 197 -0.06 19.58 -6.43
C CYS A 197 0.53 20.90 -6.94
N THR A 198 0.80 21.84 -6.03
CA THR A 198 1.41 23.12 -6.35
C THR A 198 2.77 22.97 -7.05
N VAL A 199 3.09 23.86 -8.01
CA VAL A 199 4.34 23.77 -8.80
C VAL A 199 5.61 23.62 -7.95
N PRO A 200 5.82 24.41 -6.87
CA PRO A 200 7.02 24.25 -6.05
C PRO A 200 7.10 22.86 -5.41
N ALA A 201 5.98 22.35 -4.88
CA ALA A 201 5.92 21.03 -4.27
C ALA A 201 6.11 19.91 -5.32
N ARG A 202 5.58 20.08 -6.54
CA ARG A 202 5.78 19.16 -7.67
C ARG A 202 7.25 19.05 -8.07
N LEU A 203 7.93 20.19 -8.21
CA LEU A 203 9.36 20.22 -8.54
C LEU A 203 10.19 19.59 -7.43
N ALA A 204 9.92 19.95 -6.17
CA ALA A 204 10.57 19.38 -5.00
C ALA A 204 10.45 17.85 -4.97
N ALA A 205 9.23 17.32 -5.15
CA ALA A 205 8.99 15.88 -5.15
C ALA A 205 9.68 15.16 -6.32
N THR A 206 9.79 15.81 -7.48
CA THR A 206 10.44 15.24 -8.67
C THR A 206 11.96 15.19 -8.50
N LEU A 207 12.56 16.27 -7.98
CA LEU A 207 13.98 16.32 -7.66
C LEU A 207 14.35 15.34 -6.56
N PHE A 208 13.52 15.24 -5.51
CA PHE A 208 13.73 14.31 -4.41
C PHE A 208 13.74 12.84 -4.87
N ASP A 209 12.77 12.46 -5.73
CA ASP A 209 12.75 11.12 -6.31
C ASP A 209 14.01 10.83 -7.15
N GLY A 210 14.40 11.78 -8.00
CA GLY A 210 15.59 11.63 -8.84
C GLY A 210 16.89 11.55 -8.03
N PHE A 211 17.02 12.37 -6.99
CA PHE A 211 18.16 12.35 -6.08
C PHE A 211 18.25 11.03 -5.32
N ARG A 212 17.14 10.53 -4.77
CA ARG A 212 17.09 9.24 -4.08
C ARG A 212 17.46 8.08 -5.00
N GLN A 213 17.02 8.11 -6.26
CA GLN A 213 17.40 7.08 -7.24
C GLN A 213 18.87 7.21 -7.66
N TRP A 214 19.38 8.43 -7.81
CA TRP A 214 20.78 8.66 -8.11
C TRP A 214 21.70 8.14 -7.02
N LEU A 215 21.40 8.39 -5.74
CA LEU A 215 22.18 7.86 -4.62
C LEU A 215 22.21 6.32 -4.59
N LYS A 216 21.10 5.68 -4.93
CA LYS A 216 20.99 4.22 -4.84
C LYS A 216 21.53 3.47 -6.06
N TYR A 217 21.34 4.02 -7.26
CA TYR A 217 21.60 3.33 -8.52
C TYR A 217 22.61 4.06 -9.43
N GLY A 218 23.11 5.22 -9.02
CA GLY A 218 24.01 6.04 -9.83
C GLY A 218 23.34 6.70 -11.04
N LYS A 219 22.02 6.57 -11.21
CA LYS A 219 21.26 7.13 -12.34
C LYS A 219 20.14 8.03 -11.85
N PHE A 220 20.10 9.26 -12.34
CA PHE A 220 19.02 10.19 -12.06
C PHE A 220 17.78 9.80 -12.86
N GLN A 221 16.71 9.41 -12.18
CA GLN A 221 15.43 9.05 -12.78
C GLN A 221 14.33 9.86 -12.10
N ALA A 222 13.68 10.78 -12.83
CA ALA A 222 12.65 11.63 -12.23
C ALA A 222 11.31 10.89 -12.01
N HIS A 223 11.08 9.80 -12.75
CA HIS A 223 9.75 9.17 -12.87
C HIS A 223 9.60 7.95 -11.93
N GLY A 224 10.66 7.55 -11.23
CA GLY A 224 10.68 6.35 -10.40
C GLY A 224 11.25 5.14 -11.14
N MET A 225 11.17 3.97 -10.50
CA MET A 225 11.64 2.71 -11.07
C MET A 225 10.63 2.18 -12.09
N THR A 226 11.13 1.65 -13.20
CA THR A 226 10.35 0.87 -14.19
C THR A 226 9.82 -0.43 -13.58
N TYR A 227 8.81 -1.04 -14.20
CA TYR A 227 8.24 -2.30 -13.71
C TYR A 227 9.30 -3.39 -13.58
N ASP A 228 10.15 -3.56 -14.59
CA ASP A 228 11.22 -4.58 -14.60
C ASP A 228 12.23 -4.36 -13.47
N GLN A 229 12.58 -3.11 -13.17
CA GLN A 229 13.45 -2.77 -12.03
C GLN A 229 12.78 -3.07 -10.69
N VAL A 230 11.47 -2.80 -10.58
CA VAL A 230 10.69 -3.13 -9.38
C VAL A 230 10.61 -4.65 -9.21
N TRP A 231 10.36 -5.39 -10.29
CA TRP A 231 10.36 -6.84 -10.34
C TRP A 231 11.69 -7.41 -9.86
N GLN A 232 12.79 -7.03 -10.51
CA GLN A 232 14.12 -7.50 -10.17
C GLN A 232 14.46 -7.24 -8.70
N LYS A 233 14.14 -6.04 -8.20
CA LYS A 233 14.35 -5.69 -6.79
C LYS A 233 13.61 -6.62 -5.82
N TYR A 234 12.37 -7.01 -6.12
CA TYR A 234 11.61 -7.89 -5.25
C TYR A 234 11.97 -9.38 -5.46
N ALA A 235 12.33 -9.78 -6.67
CA ALA A 235 12.84 -11.10 -6.98
C ALA A 235 14.15 -11.38 -6.22
N GLU A 236 15.13 -10.47 -6.28
CA GLU A 236 16.38 -10.58 -5.52
C GLU A 236 16.11 -10.67 -4.01
N LYS A 237 15.16 -9.86 -3.52
CA LYS A 237 14.78 -9.87 -2.11
C LYS A 237 14.16 -11.20 -1.66
N ILE A 238 13.24 -11.77 -2.44
CA ILE A 238 12.56 -13.02 -2.10
C ILE A 238 13.50 -14.21 -2.24
N CYS A 239 14.30 -14.27 -3.31
CA CYS A 239 15.33 -15.30 -3.46
C CYS A 239 16.29 -15.33 -2.25
N HIS A 240 16.66 -14.17 -1.72
CA HIS A 240 17.50 -14.08 -0.53
C HIS A 240 16.74 -14.45 0.77
N GLU A 241 15.44 -14.15 0.87
CA GLU A 241 14.64 -14.45 2.07
C GLU A 241 14.23 -15.94 2.17
N THR A 242 14.02 -16.62 1.04
CA THR A 242 13.41 -17.96 1.01
C THR A 242 14.37 -19.06 0.55
N GLU A 243 15.59 -18.72 0.12
CA GLU A 243 16.57 -19.66 -0.49
C GLU A 243 15.99 -20.48 -1.67
N GLN A 244 14.88 -20.01 -2.24
CA GLN A 244 14.18 -20.69 -3.33
C GLN A 244 14.77 -20.34 -4.70
N HIS A 245 14.57 -21.25 -5.65
CA HIS A 245 14.89 -20.98 -7.05
C HIS A 245 13.96 -19.87 -7.60
N PRO A 246 14.48 -18.92 -8.41
CA PRO A 246 13.72 -17.77 -8.90
C PRO A 246 12.47 -18.11 -9.72
N LYS A 247 12.34 -19.33 -10.24
CA LYS A 247 11.16 -19.77 -11.00
C LYS A 247 9.95 -20.03 -10.10
N ASP A 248 10.17 -20.47 -8.87
CA ASP A 248 9.09 -20.76 -7.92
C ASP A 248 8.65 -19.48 -7.18
N ALA A 249 9.51 -18.46 -7.16
CA ALA A 249 9.27 -17.17 -6.51
C ALA A 249 8.39 -16.19 -7.32
N GLU A 250 7.99 -16.52 -8.54
CA GLU A 250 7.27 -15.59 -9.43
C GLU A 250 5.96 -15.07 -8.81
N GLN A 251 5.17 -15.99 -8.26
CA GLN A 251 3.90 -15.65 -7.62
C GLN A 251 4.10 -14.77 -6.39
N ASP A 252 5.12 -15.07 -5.59
CA ASP A 252 5.48 -14.30 -4.39
C ASP A 252 5.98 -12.91 -4.74
N VAL A 253 6.76 -12.77 -5.82
CA VAL A 253 7.18 -11.46 -6.36
C VAL A 253 5.97 -10.65 -6.77
N CYS A 254 5.02 -11.25 -7.51
CA CYS A 254 3.80 -10.58 -7.94
C CYS A 254 2.95 -10.13 -6.75
N LEU A 255 2.74 -11.01 -5.77
CA LEU A 255 2.05 -10.68 -4.53
C LEU A 255 2.75 -9.54 -3.79
N LYS A 256 4.09 -9.56 -3.73
CA LYS A 256 4.85 -8.50 -3.06
C LYS A 256 4.74 -7.16 -3.77
N ILE A 257 4.75 -7.15 -5.10
CA ILE A 257 4.52 -5.97 -5.91
C ILE A 257 3.10 -5.44 -5.68
N LEU A 258 2.10 -6.32 -5.66
CA LEU A 258 0.70 -5.97 -5.42
C LEU A 258 0.53 -5.33 -4.04
N GLU A 259 1.02 -5.97 -2.98
CA GLU A 259 1.02 -5.45 -1.61
C GLU A 259 1.70 -4.08 -1.53
N ARG A 260 2.93 -3.98 -2.04
CA ARG A 260 3.71 -2.75 -1.96
C ARG A 260 3.13 -1.64 -2.82
N SER A 261 2.39 -1.98 -3.88
CA SER A 261 1.69 -1.01 -4.71
C SER A 261 0.50 -0.37 -3.99
N CYS A 262 -0.08 -1.06 -3.02
CA CYS A 262 -1.19 -0.58 -2.21
C CYS A 262 -0.78 0.21 -0.95
N VAL A 263 0.53 0.31 -0.66
CA VAL A 263 1.03 0.93 0.58
C VAL A 263 1.85 2.21 0.30
N SER A 264 1.53 3.29 1.01
CA SER A 264 2.32 4.53 1.02
C SER A 264 3.50 4.45 1.98
N ASN A 265 4.47 5.35 1.83
CA ASN A 265 5.59 5.45 2.78
C ASN A 265 5.11 6.20 4.03
N SER A 266 5.09 5.52 5.18
CA SER A 266 4.62 6.07 6.45
C SER A 266 5.48 7.22 6.97
N GLY A 267 6.80 7.23 6.71
CA GLY A 267 7.69 8.33 7.06
C GLY A 267 7.36 9.61 6.28
N VAL A 268 7.12 9.49 4.98
CA VAL A 268 6.66 10.62 4.15
C VAL A 268 5.25 11.05 4.55
N ASP A 269 4.37 10.10 4.88
CA ASP A 269 3.03 10.42 5.38
C ASP A 269 3.10 11.22 6.67
N ALA A 270 3.93 10.79 7.63
CA ALA A 270 4.13 11.51 8.88
C ALA A 270 4.71 12.91 8.63
N LEU A 271 5.74 13.05 7.78
CA LEU A 271 6.36 14.34 7.52
C LEU A 271 5.39 15.33 6.86
N VAL A 272 4.58 14.87 5.92
CA VAL A 272 3.70 15.74 5.12
C VAL A 272 2.38 16.01 5.83
N LEU A 273 1.82 15.04 6.57
CA LEU A 273 0.50 15.16 7.19
C LEU A 273 0.56 15.68 8.64
N LYS A 274 1.64 15.41 9.40
CA LYS A 274 1.76 15.87 10.80
C LYS A 274 1.77 17.39 10.92
N LYS A 275 2.25 18.08 9.88
CA LYS A 275 2.35 19.54 9.87
C LYS A 275 0.99 20.24 9.79
N ASP A 276 -0.07 19.55 9.35
CA ASP A 276 -1.42 20.11 9.33
C ASP A 276 -1.97 20.18 10.77
N ASP A 277 -1.70 19.17 11.60
CA ASP A 277 -2.30 19.05 12.94
C ASP A 277 -1.74 20.11 13.93
N ASP A 278 -0.45 20.44 13.81
CA ASP A 278 0.26 21.34 14.74
C ASP A 278 0.08 22.85 14.42
N ASN A 279 -0.45 23.22 13.24
CA ASN A 279 -0.55 24.64 12.80
C ASN A 279 -1.97 25.24 12.91
N ASN A 280 -2.86 24.62 13.69
CA ASN A 280 -4.28 24.99 13.85
C ASN A 280 -4.57 26.39 14.48
N GLU A 281 -3.59 27.28 14.63
CA GLU A 281 -3.77 28.58 15.31
C GLU A 281 -3.54 29.82 14.44
N ALA A 282 -3.41 29.71 13.11
CA ALA A 282 -3.08 30.88 12.28
C ALA A 282 -3.94 31.05 11.02
N ASP A 283 -5.15 31.62 11.17
CA ASP A 283 -5.95 32.44 10.23
C ASP A 283 -5.80 32.17 8.70
N THR A 284 -5.60 30.93 8.27
CA THR A 284 -5.68 30.55 6.87
C THR A 284 -7.13 30.28 6.51
N ASP A 285 -7.60 30.84 5.40
CA ASP A 285 -8.97 30.72 4.87
C ASP A 285 -9.49 29.27 4.93
N ASP A 286 -10.30 28.95 5.97
CA ASP A 286 -10.90 27.65 6.24
C ASP A 286 -11.68 27.06 5.04
N ASP A 287 -12.15 27.93 4.15
CA ASP A 287 -13.00 27.56 3.01
C ASP A 287 -12.27 26.71 1.96
N ASP A 288 -10.99 26.98 1.69
CA ASP A 288 -10.23 26.26 0.66
C ASP A 288 -9.89 24.82 1.10
N GLU A 289 -9.53 24.65 2.37
CA GLU A 289 -9.24 23.33 2.95
C GLU A 289 -10.51 22.47 3.02
N GLN A 290 -11.63 23.05 3.46
CA GLN A 290 -12.92 22.35 3.44
C GLN A 290 -13.34 21.94 2.02
N ARG A 291 -13.12 22.80 1.02
CA ARG A 291 -13.41 22.48 -0.39
C ARG A 291 -12.57 21.30 -0.88
N GLN A 292 -11.28 21.31 -0.54
CA GLN A 292 -10.33 20.24 -0.85
C GLN A 292 -10.71 18.92 -0.17
N GLN A 293 -11.12 18.96 1.10
CA GLN A 293 -11.55 17.79 1.85
C GLN A 293 -12.84 17.18 1.27
N ARG A 294 -13.84 18.00 0.92
CA ARG A 294 -15.07 17.52 0.24
C ARG A 294 -14.77 16.86 -1.10
N LEU A 295 -13.77 17.37 -1.84
CA LEU A 295 -13.31 16.75 -3.08
C LEU A 295 -12.70 15.38 -2.81
N LEU A 296 -11.83 15.24 -1.81
CA LEU A 296 -11.24 13.96 -1.42
C LEU A 296 -12.29 12.93 -1.03
N GLU A 297 -13.28 13.35 -0.23
CA GLU A 297 -14.41 12.49 0.16
C GLU A 297 -15.20 12.00 -1.05
N ARG A 298 -15.44 12.88 -2.03
CA ARG A 298 -16.12 12.52 -3.27
C ARG A 298 -15.32 11.49 -4.08
N ILE A 299 -14.01 11.71 -4.22
CA ILE A 299 -13.11 10.80 -4.93
C ILE A 299 -13.08 9.44 -4.23
N HIS A 300 -12.95 9.43 -2.90
CA HIS A 300 -12.97 8.22 -2.10
C HIS A 300 -14.29 7.44 -2.27
N ALA A 301 -15.43 8.10 -2.15
CA ALA A 301 -16.74 7.47 -2.32
C ALA A 301 -16.91 6.86 -3.73
N GLN A 302 -16.42 7.54 -4.76
CA GLN A 302 -16.45 7.02 -6.14
C GLN A 302 -15.55 5.79 -6.31
N LEU A 303 -14.32 5.82 -5.77
CA LEU A 303 -13.40 4.69 -5.82
C LEU A 303 -13.96 3.47 -5.08
N GLU A 304 -14.52 3.66 -3.90
CA GLU A 304 -15.20 2.61 -3.16
C GLU A 304 -16.34 2.02 -3.98
N GLN A 305 -17.19 2.87 -4.57
CA GLN A 305 -18.29 2.43 -5.42
C GLN A 305 -17.81 1.61 -6.63
N ASP A 306 -16.74 2.04 -7.31
CA ASP A 306 -16.19 1.31 -8.45
C ASP A 306 -15.53 0.00 -8.02
N MET A 307 -14.87 -0.03 -6.87
CA MET A 307 -14.35 -1.25 -6.26
C MET A 307 -15.49 -2.24 -5.94
N TYR A 308 -16.60 -1.77 -5.39
CA TYR A 308 -17.75 -2.65 -5.14
C TYR A 308 -18.36 -3.19 -6.43
N GLN A 309 -18.36 -2.42 -7.52
CA GLN A 309 -18.82 -2.89 -8.83
C GLN A 309 -17.92 -4.01 -9.38
N LEU A 310 -16.61 -3.93 -9.13
CA LEU A 310 -15.70 -5.03 -9.44
C LEU A 310 -16.02 -6.28 -8.61
N LEU A 311 -16.18 -6.12 -7.30
CA LEU A 311 -16.29 -7.23 -6.35
C LEU A 311 -17.66 -7.92 -6.33
N LEU A 312 -18.75 -7.19 -6.62
CA LEU A 312 -20.11 -7.71 -6.47
C LEU A 312 -20.68 -8.22 -7.79
N PRO A 313 -21.31 -9.41 -7.82
CA PRO A 313 -22.03 -9.88 -9.00
C PRO A 313 -23.19 -8.94 -9.35
N HIS A 314 -23.32 -8.63 -10.64
CA HIS A 314 -24.35 -7.75 -11.19
C HIS A 314 -25.76 -8.16 -10.75
N ASN A 315 -25.98 -9.46 -10.54
CA ASN A 315 -27.26 -10.03 -10.13
C ASN A 315 -27.73 -9.62 -8.71
N VAL A 316 -26.86 -8.99 -7.91
CA VAL A 316 -27.20 -8.48 -6.56
C VAL A 316 -27.47 -6.97 -6.57
N VAL A 317 -27.14 -6.28 -7.66
CA VAL A 317 -27.44 -4.85 -7.79
C VAL A 317 -28.95 -4.72 -8.00
N VAL A 318 -29.64 -4.46 -6.89
CA VAL A 318 -31.08 -4.17 -6.87
C VAL A 318 -31.33 -3.08 -7.93
N PRO A 319 -32.21 -3.31 -8.92
CA PRO A 319 -32.48 -2.31 -9.95
C PRO A 319 -32.86 -1.01 -9.26
N SER A 320 -32.01 0.00 -9.43
CA SER A 320 -32.24 1.35 -8.92
C SER A 320 -33.39 1.95 -9.70
N ASN A 321 -34.60 1.54 -9.33
CA ASN A 321 -35.82 2.00 -9.92
C ASN A 321 -36.12 3.37 -9.31
N ASN A 322 -35.45 4.43 -9.80
CA ASN A 322 -35.98 5.77 -9.57
C ASN A 322 -35.60 6.77 -10.66
N LYS A 323 -36.65 7.17 -11.38
CA LYS A 323 -36.73 8.34 -12.22
C LYS A 323 -36.81 9.58 -11.31
N ASN A 324 -36.01 10.61 -11.63
CA ASN A 324 -36.26 12.01 -11.33
C ASN A 324 -36.50 12.40 -9.86
N THR A 325 -35.46 12.48 -9.04
CA THR A 325 -35.43 13.46 -7.94
C THR A 325 -34.06 14.12 -7.85
N THR A 326 -33.99 15.36 -8.33
CA THR A 326 -32.86 16.29 -8.20
C THR A 326 -32.73 16.76 -6.75
N SER A 327 -32.09 15.94 -5.92
CA SER A 327 -31.56 16.38 -4.63
C SER A 327 -30.37 15.49 -4.29
N PRO A 328 -29.17 16.04 -4.00
CA PRO A 328 -28.03 15.26 -3.55
C PRO A 328 -28.28 14.83 -2.09
N LYS A 329 -29.19 13.88 -1.89
CA LYS A 329 -29.29 13.18 -0.62
C LYS A 329 -27.98 12.42 -0.47
N LYS A 330 -27.14 12.85 0.49
CA LYS A 330 -25.95 12.12 0.97
C LYS A 330 -26.31 10.65 1.00
N HIS A 331 -25.85 9.87 0.02
CA HIS A 331 -26.22 8.48 -0.09
C HIS A 331 -25.53 7.78 1.08
N PRO A 332 -26.25 7.40 2.16
CA PRO A 332 -25.63 6.66 3.23
C PRO A 332 -25.59 5.24 2.69
N TRP A 333 -24.55 4.92 1.92
CA TRP A 333 -24.29 3.55 1.54
C TRP A 333 -24.18 2.76 2.84
N SER A 334 -25.19 1.92 3.01
CA SER A 334 -25.66 1.45 4.30
C SER A 334 -24.54 0.67 4.99
N ARG A 335 -24.38 0.84 6.31
CA ARG A 335 -23.68 -0.13 7.18
C ARG A 335 -23.95 -1.59 6.79
N ARG A 336 -25.13 -1.90 6.19
CA ARG A 336 -25.47 -3.21 5.64
C ARG A 336 -24.54 -3.73 4.55
N ASN A 337 -24.07 -2.92 3.60
CA ASN A 337 -23.22 -3.40 2.50
C ASN A 337 -21.80 -3.70 2.99
N HIS A 338 -21.25 -2.83 3.85
CA HIS A 338 -19.98 -3.12 4.54
C HIS A 338 -20.11 -4.37 5.42
N VAL A 339 -21.20 -4.51 6.18
CA VAL A 339 -21.48 -5.73 6.96
C VAL A 339 -21.64 -6.96 6.08
N LEU A 340 -22.21 -6.85 4.88
CA LEU A 340 -22.32 -7.95 3.93
C LEU A 340 -20.95 -8.37 3.40
N MET A 341 -20.09 -7.42 3.03
CA MET A 341 -18.73 -7.70 2.60
C MET A 341 -17.90 -8.32 3.74
N VAL A 342 -17.95 -7.75 4.95
CA VAL A 342 -17.30 -8.32 6.14
C VAL A 342 -17.83 -9.73 6.43
N ARG A 343 -19.14 -9.98 6.25
CA ARG A 343 -19.72 -11.33 6.40
C ARG A 343 -19.28 -12.28 5.30
N LEU A 344 -19.14 -11.82 4.06
CA LEU A 344 -18.64 -12.62 2.94
C LEU A 344 -17.18 -13.00 3.19
N LEU A 345 -16.34 -12.03 3.53
CA LEU A 345 -14.94 -12.25 3.93
C LEU A 345 -14.82 -13.23 5.11
N ALA A 346 -15.62 -13.03 6.16
CA ALA A 346 -15.63 -13.93 7.31
C ALA A 346 -16.13 -15.34 6.96
N ARG A 347 -17.09 -15.46 6.04
CA ARG A 347 -17.58 -16.76 5.55
C ARG A 347 -16.51 -17.46 4.73
N GLN A 348 -15.81 -16.73 3.87
CA GLN A 348 -14.76 -17.27 3.03
C GLN A 348 -13.59 -17.81 3.85
N ARG A 349 -13.08 -17.03 4.81
CA ARG A 349 -12.02 -17.52 5.74
C ARG A 349 -12.41 -18.80 6.48
N ARG A 350 -13.69 -18.96 6.83
CA ARG A 350 -14.19 -20.19 7.46
C ARG A 350 -14.20 -21.38 6.50
N LEU A 351 -14.48 -21.15 5.22
CA LEU A 351 -14.46 -22.20 4.20
C LEU A 351 -13.02 -22.66 3.92
N GLU A 352 -12.09 -21.72 3.81
CA GLU A 352 -10.66 -22.02 3.66
C GLU A 352 -10.10 -22.79 4.86
N ALA A 353 -10.41 -22.34 6.08
CA ALA A 353 -10.01 -23.06 7.30
C ALA A 353 -10.56 -24.50 7.34
N ARG A 354 -11.78 -24.73 6.85
CA ARG A 354 -12.37 -26.07 6.76
C ARG A 354 -11.67 -26.93 5.71
N ARG A 355 -11.31 -26.35 4.56
CA ARG A 355 -10.57 -27.05 3.51
C ARG A 355 -9.18 -27.48 4.01
N GLN A 356 -8.45 -26.58 4.67
CA GLN A 356 -7.16 -26.90 5.30
C GLN A 356 -7.28 -28.02 6.35
N GLN A 357 -8.34 -28.01 7.17
CA GLN A 357 -8.60 -29.10 8.13
C GLN A 357 -8.89 -30.44 7.45
N GLN A 358 -9.56 -30.45 6.30
CA GLN A 358 -9.79 -31.67 5.52
C GLN A 358 -8.50 -32.20 4.91
N GLU A 359 -7.68 -31.32 4.32
CA GLU A 359 -6.37 -31.67 3.77
C GLU A 359 -5.46 -32.25 4.86
N ALA A 360 -5.41 -31.66 6.05
CA ALA A 360 -4.65 -32.19 7.19
C ALA A 360 -5.12 -33.58 7.64
N LYS A 361 -6.44 -33.81 7.71
CA LYS A 361 -7.00 -35.13 8.04
C LYS A 361 -6.66 -36.19 7.00
N ASN A 362 -6.72 -35.82 5.72
CA ASN A 362 -6.36 -36.72 4.63
C ASN A 362 -4.88 -37.11 4.71
N HIS A 363 -3.98 -36.16 5.01
CA HIS A 363 -2.57 -36.45 5.23
C HIS A 363 -2.33 -37.37 6.45
N THR A 364 -3.11 -37.20 7.52
CA THR A 364 -2.97 -38.02 8.73
C THR A 364 -3.37 -39.48 8.47
N ASN A 365 -4.41 -39.72 7.67
CA ASN A 365 -4.85 -41.07 7.30
C ASN A 365 -3.88 -41.80 6.36
N VAL A 366 -3.05 -41.08 5.60
CA VAL A 366 -2.05 -41.70 4.71
C VAL A 366 -0.80 -42.16 5.47
N LEU A 367 -0.58 -41.64 6.69
CA LEU A 367 0.59 -41.94 7.53
C LEU A 367 0.35 -43.01 8.61
N GLN A 368 -0.87 -43.58 8.69
CA GLN A 368 -1.14 -44.76 9.53
C GLN A 368 -1.17 -46.02 8.65
N PRO A 369 -0.06 -46.78 8.58
CA PRO A 369 -0.03 -48.10 7.93
C PRO A 369 -0.84 -49.15 8.69
#